data_AF-A0A382BIY8-F1
#
_entry.id   AF-A0A382BIY8-F1
#
_cell.length_a   1.000
_cell.length_b   1.000
_cell.length_c   1.000
_cell.angle_alpha   90.00
_cell.angle_beta   90.00
_cell.angle_gamma   90.00
#
_symmetry.space_group_name_H-M   'P 1'
#
loop_
_entity.id
_entity.type
_entity.pdbx_description
1 polymer ?
#
loop_
_entity_poly.entity_id
_entity_poly.type
_entity_poly.pdbx_seq_one_letter_code
_entity_poly.pdbx_strand_id
1 'polypeptide(L)'
;MADSQKISSGVQDLINRLHDEGVQAGENEAERVVQKAEKRAAEIMAQARTEAENALTRAQEQIQAERTAVQDALKLAVRDTVLDLKSRLTSNFEMTVKKLVSAELHDKDFLRQMILAIVDRAAPDAGRGQALDLLLSDELFPVDANGDEPLSAFIQNIAHEVVTEGVELRPAGNNKPGIRLRKNQ
;
A
#
# COMPACT_ATOMS: atom_id res chain seq x y z
N MET A 1 -15.28 65.09 94.08
CA MET A 1 -16.08 64.99 92.84
C MET A 1 -15.25 65.26 91.58
N ALA A 2 -14.27 66.18 91.58
CA ALA A 2 -13.43 66.48 90.40
C ALA A 2 -12.50 65.35 89.91
N ASP A 3 -11.98 64.49 90.81
CA ASP A 3 -11.09 63.38 90.40
C ASP A 3 -11.81 62.25 89.64
N SER A 4 -13.08 61.99 89.95
CA SER A 4 -13.85 60.93 89.31
C SER A 4 -14.22 61.27 87.85
N GLN A 5 -14.40 62.57 87.55
CA GLN A 5 -14.62 63.07 86.18
C GLN A 5 -13.36 63.00 85.30
N LYS A 6 -12.16 63.25 85.85
CA LYS A 6 -10.89 63.10 85.11
C LYS A 6 -10.56 61.64 84.78
N ILE A 7 -10.84 60.72 85.72
CA ILE A 7 -10.64 59.28 85.48
C ILE A 7 -11.61 58.78 84.40
N SER A 8 -12.87 59.24 84.40
CA SER A 8 -13.85 58.91 83.38
C SER A 8 -13.45 59.40 81.97
N SER A 9 -12.86 60.60 81.84
CA SER A 9 -12.44 61.11 80.52
C SER A 9 -11.21 60.37 80.00
N GLY A 10 -10.24 60.05 80.86
CA GLY A 10 -9.05 59.30 80.47
C GLY A 10 -9.34 57.87 79.98
N VAL A 11 -10.34 57.21 80.57
CA VAL A 11 -10.82 55.90 80.10
C VAL A 11 -11.52 56.03 78.75
N GLN A 12 -12.34 57.06 78.54
CA GLN A 12 -13.01 57.29 77.26
C GLN A 12 -12.01 57.60 76.13
N ASP A 13 -10.97 58.40 76.41
CA ASP A 13 -9.93 58.73 75.43
C ASP A 13 -9.07 57.51 75.06
N LEU A 14 -8.88 56.57 75.98
CA LEU A 14 -8.21 55.30 75.72
C LEU A 14 -9.09 54.37 74.88
N ILE A 15 -10.39 54.29 75.17
CA ILE A 15 -11.35 53.50 74.37
C ILE A 15 -11.42 54.02 72.94
N ASN A 16 -11.51 55.34 72.76
CA ASN A 16 -11.54 55.95 71.43
C ASN A 16 -10.25 55.66 70.65
N ARG A 17 -9.08 55.81 71.30
CA ARG A 17 -7.79 55.46 70.67
C ARG A 17 -7.69 53.99 70.29
N LEU A 18 -8.10 53.08 71.19
CA LEU A 18 -8.06 51.64 70.93
C LEU A 18 -9.03 51.24 69.82
N HIS A 19 -10.19 51.91 69.76
CA HIS A 19 -11.16 51.75 68.69
C HIS A 19 -10.57 52.20 67.35
N ASP A 20 -10.00 53.41 67.29
CA ASP A 20 -9.45 53.97 66.06
C ASP A 20 -8.23 53.19 65.57
N GLU A 21 -7.34 52.77 66.48
CA GLU A 21 -6.22 51.88 66.17
C GLU A 21 -6.72 50.49 65.68
N GLY A 22 -7.78 49.96 66.29
CA GLY A 22 -8.40 48.71 65.87
C GLY A 22 -9.06 48.77 64.49
N VAL A 23 -9.78 49.87 64.21
CA VAL A 23 -10.42 50.11 62.90
C VAL A 23 -9.34 50.30 61.83
N GLN A 24 -8.33 51.13 62.09
CA GLN A 24 -7.24 51.37 61.14
C GLN A 24 -6.45 50.08 60.85
N ALA A 25 -6.17 49.27 61.88
CA ALA A 25 -5.51 47.98 61.69
C ALA A 25 -6.38 47.01 60.88
N GLY A 26 -7.70 47.01 61.13
CA GLY A 26 -8.67 46.22 60.37
C GLY A 26 -8.77 46.61 58.91
N GLU A 27 -8.83 47.92 58.62
CA GLU A 27 -8.87 48.46 57.26
C GLU A 27 -7.59 48.10 56.49
N ASN A 28 -6.42 48.29 57.11
CA ASN A 28 -5.13 47.96 56.51
C ASN A 28 -5.00 46.46 56.20
N GLU A 29 -5.46 45.59 57.11
CA GLU A 29 -5.41 44.14 56.90
C GLU A 29 -6.42 43.69 55.84
N ALA A 30 -7.62 44.28 55.81
CA ALA A 30 -8.61 44.03 54.78
C ALA A 30 -8.07 44.40 53.40
N GLU A 31 -7.46 45.58 53.26
CA GLU A 31 -6.86 46.03 52.01
C GLU A 31 -5.71 45.09 51.57
N ARG A 32 -4.87 44.66 52.50
CA ARG A 32 -3.81 43.68 52.23
C ARG A 32 -4.36 42.35 51.73
N VAL A 33 -5.46 41.86 52.31
CA VAL A 33 -6.14 40.62 51.88
C VAL A 33 -6.70 40.78 50.48
N VAL A 34 -7.37 41.90 50.19
CA VAL A 34 -7.93 42.19 48.85
C VAL A 34 -6.83 42.25 47.80
N GLN A 35 -5.76 43.00 48.04
CA GLN A 35 -4.62 43.10 47.11
C GLN A 35 -3.97 41.74 46.85
N LYS A 36 -3.83 40.90 47.89
CA LYS A 36 -3.29 39.54 47.74
C LYS A 36 -4.22 38.64 46.93
N ALA A 37 -5.53 38.76 47.12
CA ALA A 37 -6.53 38.01 46.36
C ALA A 37 -6.54 38.44 44.89
N GLU A 38 -6.51 39.74 44.60
CA GLU A 38 -6.43 40.28 43.24
C GLU A 38 -5.16 39.83 42.51
N LYS A 39 -4.00 39.91 43.19
CA LYS A 39 -2.73 39.43 42.63
C LYS A 39 -2.81 37.94 42.28
N ARG A 40 -3.35 37.13 43.19
CA ARG A 40 -3.48 35.68 42.96
C ARG A 40 -4.48 35.36 41.86
N ALA A 41 -5.57 36.11 41.75
CA ALA A 41 -6.51 35.98 40.65
C ALA A 41 -5.84 36.33 39.30
N ALA A 42 -5.05 37.39 39.25
CA ALA A 42 -4.29 37.76 38.05
C ALA A 42 -3.26 36.68 37.66
N GLU A 43 -2.55 36.11 38.62
CA GLU A 43 -1.61 34.99 38.40
C GLU A 43 -2.33 33.76 37.82
N ILE A 44 -3.47 33.37 38.40
CA ILE A 44 -4.27 32.24 37.90
C ILE A 44 -4.75 32.51 36.47
N MET A 45 -5.24 33.72 36.18
CA MET A 45 -5.70 34.08 34.85
C MET A 45 -4.56 34.08 33.82
N ALA A 46 -3.38 34.56 34.20
CA ALA A 46 -2.19 34.56 33.33
C ALA A 46 -1.72 33.12 33.05
N GLN A 47 -1.72 32.26 34.06
CA GLN A 47 -1.36 30.86 33.92
C GLN A 47 -2.36 30.12 33.03
N ALA A 48 -3.67 30.31 33.25
CA ALA A 48 -4.72 29.70 32.43
C ALA A 48 -4.64 30.12 30.96
N ARG A 49 -4.32 31.39 30.68
CA ARG A 49 -4.10 31.88 29.30
C ARG A 49 -2.89 31.21 28.65
N THR A 50 -1.76 31.17 29.35
CA THR A 50 -0.54 30.49 28.86
C THR A 50 -0.81 29.01 28.58
N GLU A 51 -1.53 28.32 29.47
CA GLU A 51 -1.89 26.91 29.28
C GLU A 51 -2.82 26.71 28.07
N ALA A 52 -3.81 27.59 27.88
CA ALA A 52 -4.71 27.57 26.73
C ALA A 52 -3.97 27.82 25.42
N GLU A 53 -3.07 28.80 25.38
CA GLU A 53 -2.21 29.07 24.21
C GLU A 53 -1.32 27.87 23.89
N ASN A 54 -0.68 27.28 24.89
CA ASN A 54 0.14 26.08 24.71
C ASN A 54 -0.67 24.87 24.23
N ALA A 55 -1.92 24.72 24.67
CA ALA A 55 -2.81 23.67 24.20
C ALA A 55 -3.22 23.90 22.74
N LEU A 56 -3.53 25.13 22.36
CA LEU A 56 -3.86 25.51 20.99
C LEU A 56 -2.68 25.27 20.04
N THR A 57 -1.48 25.71 20.42
CA THR A 57 -0.27 25.50 19.62
C THR A 57 0.00 24.02 19.41
N ARG A 58 -0.04 23.20 20.47
CA ARG A 58 0.13 21.74 20.37
C ARG A 58 -0.92 21.09 19.48
N ALA A 59 -2.18 21.51 19.60
CA ALA A 59 -3.25 21.01 18.75
C ALA A 59 -3.02 21.35 17.28
N GLN A 60 -2.56 22.57 16.97
CA GLN A 60 -2.24 22.99 15.59
C GLN A 60 -1.06 22.21 15.00
N GLU A 61 0.01 22.02 15.78
CA GLU A 61 1.16 21.20 15.38
C GLU A 61 0.74 19.76 15.08
N GLN A 62 -0.09 19.17 15.94
CA GLN A 62 -0.59 17.81 15.75
C GLN A 62 -1.49 17.70 14.51
N ILE A 63 -2.41 18.65 14.30
CA ILE A 63 -3.23 18.70 13.09
C ILE A 63 -2.36 18.78 11.84
N GLN A 64 -1.30 19.59 11.85
CA GLN A 64 -0.42 19.73 10.69
C GLN A 64 0.40 18.45 10.43
N ALA A 65 0.89 17.80 11.48
CA ALA A 65 1.57 16.52 11.38
C ALA A 65 0.65 15.42 10.83
N GLU A 66 -0.57 15.33 11.35
CA GLU A 66 -1.58 14.37 10.88
C GLU A 66 -1.98 14.63 9.43
N ARG A 67 -2.19 15.90 9.03
CA ARG A 67 -2.48 16.25 7.64
C ARG A 67 -1.38 15.78 6.69
N THR A 68 -0.13 15.98 7.09
CA THR A 68 1.02 15.56 6.28
C THR A 68 1.05 14.03 6.16
N ALA A 69 0.87 13.32 7.27
CA ALA A 69 0.83 11.86 7.28
C ALA A 69 -0.32 11.31 6.41
N VAL A 70 -1.51 11.90 6.47
CA VAL A 70 -2.67 11.52 5.66
C VAL A 70 -2.40 11.76 4.17
N GLN A 71 -1.79 12.89 3.81
CA GLN A 71 -1.44 13.18 2.42
C GLN A 71 -0.45 12.16 1.86
N ASP A 72 0.55 11.76 2.64
CA ASP A 72 1.54 10.77 2.18
C ASP A 72 0.94 9.35 2.11
N ALA A 73 0.09 8.98 3.07
CA ALA A 73 -0.66 7.74 3.02
C ALA A 73 -1.58 7.67 1.79
N LEU A 74 -2.25 8.79 1.44
CA LEU A 74 -3.09 8.87 0.24
C LEU A 74 -2.26 8.70 -1.04
N LYS A 75 -1.10 9.35 -1.15
CA LYS A 75 -0.21 9.18 -2.30
C LYS A 75 0.24 7.72 -2.45
N LEU A 76 0.56 7.06 -1.35
CA LEU A 76 0.94 5.64 -1.35
C LEU A 76 -0.23 4.76 -1.82
N ALA A 77 -1.42 4.96 -1.26
CA ALA A 77 -2.62 4.21 -1.65
C ALA A 77 -2.96 4.38 -3.14
N VAL A 78 -2.83 5.60 -3.69
CA VAL A 78 -3.01 5.84 -5.13
C VAL A 78 -1.98 5.08 -5.95
N ARG A 79 -0.69 5.15 -5.56
CA ARG A 79 0.37 4.43 -6.25
C ARG A 79 0.10 2.92 -6.26
N ASP A 80 -0.27 2.37 -5.12
CA ASP A 80 -0.56 0.93 -4.99
C ASP A 80 -1.77 0.53 -5.83
N THR A 81 -2.81 1.36 -5.86
CA THR A 81 -4.00 1.14 -6.70
C THR A 81 -3.62 1.11 -8.18
N VAL A 82 -2.77 2.04 -8.64
CA VAL A 82 -2.30 2.06 -10.04
C VAL A 82 -1.47 0.82 -10.37
N LEU A 83 -0.60 0.39 -9.45
CA LEU A 83 0.23 -0.81 -9.64
C LEU A 83 -0.62 -2.09 -9.67
N ASP A 84 -1.59 -2.22 -8.76
CA ASP A 84 -2.54 -3.35 -8.74
C ASP A 84 -3.37 -3.39 -10.03
N LEU A 85 -3.90 -2.25 -10.47
CA LEU A 85 -4.64 -2.15 -11.72
C LEU A 85 -3.78 -2.58 -12.92
N LYS A 86 -2.54 -2.09 -13.01
CA LYS A 86 -1.60 -2.48 -14.06
C LYS A 86 -1.35 -3.99 -14.05
N SER A 87 -1.10 -4.56 -12.88
CA SER A 87 -0.86 -5.99 -12.72
C SER A 87 -2.05 -6.83 -13.20
N ARG A 88 -3.27 -6.45 -12.77
CA ARG A 88 -4.51 -7.13 -13.17
C ARG A 88 -4.77 -7.02 -14.67
N LEU A 89 -4.54 -5.86 -15.27
CA LEU A 89 -4.70 -5.66 -16.71
C LEU A 89 -3.71 -6.53 -17.49
N THR A 90 -2.44 -6.54 -17.10
CA THR A 90 -1.43 -7.40 -17.75
C THR A 90 -1.80 -8.87 -17.63
N SER A 91 -2.16 -9.35 -16.44
CA SER A 91 -2.52 -10.76 -16.23
C SER A 91 -3.77 -11.17 -17.02
N ASN A 92 -4.79 -10.30 -17.06
CA ASN A 92 -6.00 -10.56 -17.84
C ASN A 92 -5.72 -10.56 -19.35
N PHE A 93 -4.86 -9.64 -19.81
CA PHE A 93 -4.43 -9.60 -21.20
C PHE A 93 -3.65 -10.87 -21.58
N GLU A 94 -2.66 -11.27 -20.77
CA GLU A 94 -1.91 -12.52 -20.97
C GLU A 94 -2.83 -13.73 -21.03
N MET A 95 -3.82 -13.81 -20.14
CA MET A 95 -4.80 -14.90 -20.14
C MET A 95 -5.66 -14.89 -21.41
N THR A 96 -6.09 -13.71 -21.86
CA THR A 96 -6.91 -13.55 -23.07
C THR A 96 -6.12 -13.92 -24.32
N VAL A 97 -4.88 -13.45 -24.44
CA VAL A 97 -3.97 -13.81 -25.53
C VAL A 97 -3.71 -15.31 -25.52
N LYS A 98 -3.42 -15.91 -24.35
CA LYS A 98 -3.21 -17.35 -24.23
C LYS A 98 -4.44 -18.13 -24.70
N LYS A 99 -5.66 -17.72 -24.31
CA LYS A 99 -6.90 -18.38 -24.77
C LYS A 99 -7.08 -18.28 -26.28
N LEU A 100 -6.84 -17.11 -26.87
CA LEU A 100 -6.97 -16.90 -28.31
C LEU A 100 -5.95 -17.73 -29.10
N VAL A 101 -4.68 -17.70 -28.69
CA VAL A 101 -3.60 -18.49 -29.31
C VAL A 101 -3.87 -19.97 -29.13
N SER A 102 -4.29 -20.42 -27.95
CA SER A 102 -4.68 -21.81 -27.74
C SER A 102 -5.81 -22.21 -28.69
N ALA A 103 -6.85 -21.40 -28.86
CA ALA A 103 -7.95 -21.72 -29.79
C ALA A 103 -7.47 -21.87 -31.25
N GLU A 104 -6.62 -20.95 -31.72
CA GLU A 104 -6.06 -21.01 -33.09
C GLU A 104 -5.10 -22.19 -33.27
N LEU A 105 -4.34 -22.56 -32.23
CA LEU A 105 -3.47 -23.74 -32.25
C LEU A 105 -4.24 -25.07 -32.30
N HIS A 106 -5.57 -25.08 -32.15
CA HIS A 106 -6.38 -26.28 -32.43
C HIS A 106 -6.78 -26.38 -33.91
N ASP A 107 -6.56 -25.33 -34.72
CA ASP A 107 -6.76 -25.41 -36.17
C ASP A 107 -5.63 -26.25 -36.79
N LYS A 108 -6.03 -27.37 -37.38
CA LYS A 108 -5.13 -28.34 -38.01
C LYS A 108 -4.43 -27.75 -39.22
N ASP A 109 -5.12 -26.96 -40.04
CA ASP A 109 -4.52 -26.41 -41.25
C ASP A 109 -3.44 -25.37 -40.88
N PHE A 110 -3.70 -24.57 -39.85
CA PHE A 110 -2.71 -23.63 -39.30
C PHE A 110 -1.49 -24.36 -38.70
N LEU A 111 -1.72 -25.39 -37.89
CA LEU A 111 -0.66 -26.24 -37.32
C LEU A 111 0.22 -26.88 -38.40
N ARG A 112 -0.41 -27.38 -39.48
CA ARG A 112 0.29 -27.99 -40.62
C ARG A 112 1.23 -26.98 -41.28
N GLN A 113 0.69 -25.82 -41.65
CA GLN A 113 1.45 -24.77 -42.32
C GLN A 113 2.61 -24.27 -41.45
N MET A 114 2.38 -24.14 -40.14
CA MET A 114 3.41 -23.71 -39.20
C MET A 114 4.53 -24.75 -39.06
N ILE A 115 4.20 -26.05 -38.96
CA ILE A 115 5.21 -27.12 -38.90
C ILE A 115 6.04 -27.15 -40.18
N LEU A 116 5.39 -27.15 -41.35
CA LEU A 116 6.07 -27.16 -42.65
C LEU A 116 6.98 -25.94 -42.81
N ALA A 117 6.51 -24.73 -42.49
CA ALA A 117 7.31 -23.51 -42.58
C ALA A 117 8.53 -23.52 -41.65
N ILE A 118 8.43 -24.14 -40.48
CA ILE A 118 9.55 -24.31 -39.53
C ILE A 118 10.57 -25.31 -40.10
N VAL A 119 10.09 -26.41 -40.68
CA VAL A 119 10.92 -27.46 -41.30
C VAL A 119 11.64 -26.90 -42.55
N ASP A 120 10.91 -26.27 -43.46
CA ASP A 120 11.43 -25.64 -44.69
C ASP A 120 12.58 -24.67 -44.39
N ARG A 121 12.46 -23.92 -43.29
CA ARG A 121 13.47 -22.95 -42.87
C ARG A 121 14.66 -23.59 -42.17
N ALA A 122 14.47 -24.70 -41.48
CA ALA A 122 15.51 -25.32 -40.65
C ALA A 122 16.27 -26.46 -41.34
N ALA A 123 15.66 -27.12 -42.33
CA ALA A 123 16.27 -28.19 -43.13
C ALA A 123 17.55 -27.74 -43.89
N PRO A 124 17.65 -26.51 -44.44
CA PRO A 124 18.87 -26.05 -45.12
C PRO A 124 20.07 -25.83 -44.18
N ASP A 125 19.81 -25.48 -42.91
CA ASP A 125 20.83 -25.19 -41.88
C ASP A 125 21.27 -26.46 -41.11
N ALA A 126 20.58 -27.58 -41.34
CA ALA A 126 20.98 -28.91 -40.90
C ALA A 126 21.90 -29.49 -41.97
N GLY A 127 23.22 -29.41 -41.77
CA GLY A 127 24.19 -29.95 -42.73
C GLY A 127 23.89 -31.41 -43.10
N ARG A 128 24.20 -31.81 -44.34
CA ARG A 128 23.94 -33.16 -44.87
C ARG A 128 24.31 -34.24 -43.86
N GLY A 129 23.30 -34.94 -43.33
CA GLY A 129 23.47 -36.09 -42.42
C GLY A 129 23.11 -35.84 -40.95
N GLN A 130 22.67 -34.64 -40.56
CA GLN A 130 22.14 -34.39 -39.20
C GLN A 130 20.61 -34.51 -39.19
N ALA A 131 20.08 -35.50 -38.46
CA ALA A 131 18.65 -35.58 -38.20
C ALA A 131 18.22 -34.42 -37.28
N LEU A 132 17.09 -33.81 -37.57
CA LEU A 132 16.52 -32.73 -36.76
C LEU A 132 15.33 -33.28 -35.96
N ASP A 133 15.31 -33.12 -34.65
CA ASP A 133 14.16 -33.48 -33.82
C ASP A 133 13.22 -32.27 -33.71
N LEU A 134 11.99 -32.40 -34.21
CA LEU A 134 10.91 -31.44 -33.97
C LEU A 134 10.12 -31.89 -32.75
N LEU A 135 10.27 -31.17 -31.64
CA LEU A 135 9.58 -31.41 -30.38
C LEU A 135 8.26 -30.63 -30.36
N LEU A 136 7.13 -31.34 -30.36
CA LEU A 136 5.81 -30.73 -30.17
C LEU A 136 5.30 -30.95 -28.75
N SER A 137 4.36 -30.12 -28.32
CA SER A 137 3.72 -30.21 -27.01
C SER A 137 2.96 -31.53 -26.87
N ASP A 138 3.01 -32.14 -25.68
CA ASP A 138 2.40 -33.44 -25.42
C ASP A 138 0.87 -33.42 -25.62
N GLU A 139 0.23 -32.24 -25.48
CA GLU A 139 -1.20 -32.01 -25.80
C GLU A 139 -1.55 -32.26 -27.28
N LEU A 140 -0.57 -32.19 -28.19
CA LEU A 140 -0.76 -32.48 -29.62
C LEU A 140 -0.56 -33.97 -29.96
N PHE A 141 -0.11 -34.76 -28.99
CA PHE A 141 0.04 -36.21 -29.06
C PHE A 141 -0.88 -36.89 -28.03
N PRO A 142 -2.21 -36.79 -28.16
CA PRO A 142 -3.11 -37.54 -27.28
C PRO A 142 -2.83 -39.04 -27.41
N VAL A 143 -2.58 -39.69 -26.26
CA VAL A 143 -2.24 -41.12 -26.16
C VAL A 143 -3.44 -41.86 -25.58
N ASP A 144 -4.28 -42.38 -26.47
CA ASP A 144 -5.46 -43.14 -26.08
C ASP A 144 -5.39 -44.57 -26.61
N ALA A 145 -5.65 -45.53 -25.73
CA ALA A 145 -5.67 -46.97 -25.99
C ALA A 145 -6.74 -47.44 -27.01
N ASN A 146 -7.53 -46.51 -27.58
CA ASN A 146 -8.57 -46.77 -28.59
C ASN A 146 -8.39 -45.99 -29.90
N GLY A 147 -7.31 -45.21 -30.08
CA GLY A 147 -6.82 -44.78 -31.41
C GLY A 147 -7.67 -43.81 -32.26
N ASP A 148 -8.84 -43.37 -31.82
CA ASP A 148 -9.75 -42.54 -32.65
C ASP A 148 -9.78 -41.07 -32.24
N GLU A 149 -8.63 -40.38 -32.33
CA GLU A 149 -8.63 -38.92 -32.45
C GLU A 149 -8.00 -38.47 -33.77
N PRO A 150 -8.64 -37.53 -34.50
CA PRO A 150 -8.19 -37.11 -35.82
C PRO A 150 -6.93 -36.21 -35.77
N LEU A 151 -6.30 -36.05 -34.61
CA LEU A 151 -5.05 -35.31 -34.42
C LEU A 151 -3.82 -36.24 -34.51
N SER A 152 -3.89 -37.47 -33.97
CA SER A 152 -2.79 -38.44 -34.06
C SER A 152 -2.51 -38.86 -35.50
N ALA A 153 -3.56 -39.19 -36.26
CA ALA A 153 -3.48 -39.49 -37.69
C ALA A 153 -2.96 -38.28 -38.51
N PHE A 154 -3.34 -37.08 -38.12
CA PHE A 154 -2.87 -35.84 -38.75
C PHE A 154 -1.38 -35.61 -38.52
N ILE A 155 -0.87 -35.82 -37.29
CA ILE A 155 0.56 -35.75 -36.99
C ILE A 155 1.34 -36.85 -37.71
N GLN A 156 0.79 -38.07 -37.83
CA GLN A 156 1.40 -39.14 -38.62
C GLN A 156 1.53 -38.78 -40.11
N ASN A 157 0.50 -38.14 -40.68
CA ASN A 157 0.54 -37.68 -42.07
C ASN A 157 1.62 -36.61 -42.29
N ILE A 158 1.75 -35.65 -41.37
CA ILE A 158 2.83 -34.65 -41.40
C ILE A 158 4.20 -35.32 -41.19
N ALA A 159 4.28 -36.32 -40.31
CA ALA A 159 5.53 -37.04 -40.08
C ALA A 159 6.02 -37.75 -41.34
N HIS A 160 5.16 -38.36 -42.13
CA HIS A 160 5.57 -38.94 -43.41
C HIS A 160 6.12 -37.89 -44.40
N GLU A 161 5.52 -36.70 -44.42
CA GLU A 161 5.93 -35.58 -45.26
C GLU A 161 7.30 -35.04 -44.82
N VAL A 162 7.48 -34.79 -43.52
CA VAL A 162 8.66 -34.16 -42.91
C VAL A 162 9.84 -35.13 -42.72
N VAL A 163 9.60 -36.42 -42.53
CA VAL A 163 10.65 -37.47 -42.46
C VAL A 163 11.34 -37.63 -43.81
N THR A 164 10.62 -37.39 -44.92
CA THR A 164 11.22 -37.39 -46.26
C THR A 164 12.28 -36.29 -46.42
N GLU A 165 12.23 -35.26 -45.57
CA GLU A 165 13.18 -34.14 -45.51
C GLU A 165 14.25 -34.30 -44.42
N GLY A 166 14.32 -35.45 -43.74
CA GLY A 166 15.35 -35.77 -42.74
C GLY A 166 15.08 -35.24 -41.33
N VAL A 167 13.81 -34.93 -41.01
CA VAL A 167 13.38 -34.41 -39.71
C VAL A 167 12.46 -35.42 -39.01
N GLU A 168 12.74 -35.73 -37.75
CA GLU A 168 11.97 -36.66 -36.92
C GLU A 168 11.08 -35.88 -35.93
N LEU A 169 9.78 -36.18 -35.90
CA LEU A 169 8.87 -35.59 -34.91
C LEU A 169 8.88 -36.42 -33.62
N ARG A 170 9.08 -35.77 -32.48
CA ARG A 170 9.02 -36.42 -31.15
C ARG A 170 8.17 -35.60 -30.16
N PRO A 171 7.52 -36.23 -29.17
CA PRO A 171 6.92 -35.50 -28.06
C PRO A 171 8.00 -34.79 -27.23
N ALA A 172 7.69 -33.58 -26.76
CA ALA A 172 8.61 -32.80 -25.95
C ALA A 172 8.88 -33.42 -24.57
N GLY A 173 7.98 -34.29 -24.08
CA GLY A 173 8.10 -34.98 -22.79
C GLY A 173 8.10 -34.00 -21.60
N ASN A 174 7.51 -32.84 -21.81
CA ASN A 174 7.40 -31.77 -20.82
C ASN A 174 6.13 -30.96 -21.09
N ASN A 175 5.54 -30.45 -20.01
CA ASN A 175 4.31 -29.67 -20.07
C ASN A 175 4.52 -28.21 -20.54
N LYS A 176 5.56 -27.95 -21.34
CA LYS A 176 5.85 -26.59 -21.84
C LYS A 176 5.32 -26.48 -23.28
N PRO A 177 4.36 -25.58 -23.54
CA PRO A 177 3.73 -25.44 -24.85
C PRO A 177 4.72 -24.92 -25.92
N GLY A 178 4.46 -25.23 -27.18
CA GLY A 178 5.20 -24.77 -28.36
C GLY A 178 5.86 -25.87 -29.20
N ILE A 179 6.48 -25.46 -30.31
CA ILE A 179 7.29 -26.27 -31.23
C ILE A 179 8.75 -25.93 -31.02
N ARG A 180 9.62 -26.93 -30.83
CA ARG A 180 11.07 -26.71 -30.67
C ARG A 180 11.86 -27.57 -31.63
N LEU A 181 12.96 -27.03 -32.12
CA LEU A 181 13.91 -27.75 -32.95
C LEU A 181 15.14 -28.11 -32.11
N ARG A 182 15.55 -29.37 -32.18
CA ARG A 182 16.80 -29.86 -31.59
C ARG A 182 17.61 -30.57 -32.66
N LYS A 183 18.90 -30.22 -32.80
CA LYS A 183 19.82 -30.98 -33.64
C LYS A 183 20.17 -32.28 -32.92
N ASN A 184 20.02 -33.41 -33.61
CA ASN A 184 20.46 -34.70 -33.09
C ASN A 184 22.00 -34.75 -33.25
N GLN A 185 22.72 -34.85 -32.12
CA GLN A 185 24.19 -34.98 -32.11
C GLN A 185 24.59 -36.45 -32.23
#